data_AF-A0A2W0BQU8-F1
#
_entry.id   AF-A0A2W0BQU8-F1
#
_cell.length_a   1.000
_cell.length_b   1.000
_cell.length_c   1.000
_cell.angle_alpha   90.00
_cell.angle_beta   90.00
_cell.angle_gamma   90.00
#
_symmetry.space_group_name_H-M   'P 1'
#
loop_
_entity.id
_entity.type
_entity.pdbx_description
1 polymer ?
#
loop_
_entity_poly.entity_id
_entity_poly.type
_entity_poly.pdbx_seq_one_letter_code
_entity_poly.pdbx_strand_id
1 'polypeptide(L)'
;MYYNESIRPDIELMQTTATPEEIQRFGLKINDILITKDSEEWNDIAVPALVVETAPDLVCGYHLAIIRPEKKQLLARFLLRALQSCAVNQQFQIAATGVTRY
;
A
#
# COMPACT_ATOMS: atom_id res chain seq x y z
N MET A 1 -10.73 2.06 -1.18
CA MET A 1 -9.45 2.38 -0.49
C MET A 1 -8.40 3.04 -1.39
N TYR A 2 -8.56 3.15 -2.72
CA TYR A 2 -7.50 3.65 -3.62
C TYR A 2 -7.60 5.13 -4.06
N TYR A 3 -8.65 5.85 -3.68
CA TYR A 3 -8.87 7.23 -4.13
C TYR A 3 -7.94 8.27 -3.49
N ASN A 4 -7.30 7.91 -2.37
CA ASN A 4 -6.39 8.80 -1.66
C ASN A 4 -4.94 8.39 -1.89
N GLU A 5 -4.15 9.31 -2.46
CA GLU A 5 -2.68 9.15 -2.58
C GLU A 5 -1.99 9.11 -1.20
N SER A 6 -2.69 9.47 -0.12
CA SER A 6 -2.16 9.55 1.23
C SER A 6 -3.04 8.87 2.28
N ILE A 7 -2.43 8.06 3.13
CA ILE A 7 -3.05 7.42 4.29
C ILE A 7 -2.74 8.21 5.55
N ARG A 8 -3.81 8.50 6.30
CA ARG A 8 -3.82 9.22 7.58
C ARG A 8 -4.95 8.67 8.46
N PRO A 9 -4.84 8.70 9.79
CA PRO A 9 -5.91 8.22 10.68
C PRO A 9 -7.18 9.07 10.67
N ASP A 10 -7.15 10.30 10.14
CA ASP A 10 -8.29 11.25 10.11
C ASP A 10 -9.30 10.98 8.98
N ILE A 11 -8.99 10.06 8.05
CA ILE A 11 -9.92 9.63 7.00
C ILE A 11 -10.76 8.43 7.46
N GLU A 12 -11.90 8.21 6.81
CA GLU A 12 -12.75 7.06 7.09
C GLU A 12 -12.05 5.75 6.64
N LEU A 13 -11.52 5.02 7.62
CA LEU A 13 -10.85 3.74 7.45
C LEU A 13 -11.70 2.60 8.02
N MET A 14 -11.54 1.40 7.44
CA MET A 14 -12.22 0.20 7.94
C MET A 14 -11.79 -0.11 9.37
N GLN A 15 -12.77 -0.37 10.23
CA GLN A 15 -12.56 -0.85 11.60
C GLN A 15 -12.61 -2.39 11.61
N THR A 16 -11.57 -3.01 12.15
CA THR A 16 -11.47 -4.47 12.28
C THR A 16 -10.66 -4.83 13.53
N THR A 17 -10.73 -6.09 13.94
CA THR A 17 -9.89 -6.61 15.02
C THR A 17 -8.53 -7.04 14.48
N ALA A 18 -7.48 -6.82 15.25
CA ALA A 18 -6.13 -7.35 15.00
C ALA A 18 -5.53 -7.84 16.33
N THR A 19 -4.82 -8.96 16.28
CA THR A 19 -4.03 -9.47 17.39
C THR A 19 -2.77 -8.63 17.61
N PRO A 20 -2.14 -8.67 18.79
CA PRO A 20 -0.88 -7.96 19.03
C PRO A 20 0.24 -8.35 18.05
N GLU A 21 0.28 -9.60 17.61
CA GLU A 21 1.24 -10.09 16.61
C GLU A 21 0.97 -9.49 15.22
N GLU A 22 -0.30 -9.41 14.80
CA GLU A 22 -0.69 -8.76 13.55
C GLU A 22 -0.37 -7.26 13.58
N ILE A 23 -0.62 -6.57 14.70
CA ILE A 23 -0.24 -5.15 14.87
C ILE A 23 1.27 -4.99 14.75
N GLN A 24 2.07 -5.87 15.37
CA GLN A 24 3.52 -5.82 15.27
C GLN A 24 4.02 -6.05 13.84
N ARG A 25 3.41 -6.99 13.12
CA ARG A 25 3.84 -7.40 11.78
C ARG A 25 3.36 -6.45 10.68
N PHE A 26 2.12 -5.96 10.78
CA PHE A 26 1.43 -5.19 9.74
C PHE A 26 1.20 -3.73 10.11
N GLY A 27 1.67 -3.28 11.28
CA GLY A 27 1.61 -1.89 11.70
C GLY A 27 2.31 -0.95 10.71
N LEU A 28 1.59 0.12 10.36
CA LEU A 28 2.05 1.10 9.37
C LEU A 28 2.96 2.15 10.01
N LYS A 29 3.99 2.56 9.26
CA LYS A 29 4.93 3.61 9.65
C LYS A 29 4.86 4.75 8.64
N ILE A 30 5.14 5.96 9.13
CA ILE A 30 5.31 7.12 8.25
C ILE A 30 6.38 6.80 7.20
N ASN A 31 6.06 7.11 5.94
CA ASN A 31 6.81 6.81 4.71
C ASN A 31 6.71 5.38 4.18
N ASP A 32 5.89 4.52 4.78
CA ASP A 32 5.47 3.29 4.09
C ASP A 32 4.63 3.63 2.86
N ILE A 33 4.75 2.81 1.82
CA ILE A 33 3.88 2.84 0.66
C ILE A 33 3.07 1.55 0.66
N LEU A 34 1.75 1.69 0.59
CA LEU A 34 0.86 0.57 0.38
C LEU A 34 0.61 0.41 -1.11
N ILE A 35 0.62 -0.83 -1.60
CA ILE A 35 0.20 -1.16 -2.96
C ILE A 35 -0.83 -2.29 -2.94
N THR A 36 -1.79 -2.26 -3.86
CA THR A 36 -2.69 -3.39 -4.08
C THR A 36 -1.90 -4.57 -4.64
N LYS A 37 -1.93 -5.72 -3.95
CA LYS A 37 -1.20 -6.93 -4.41
C LYS A 37 -2.06 -7.84 -5.28
N ASP A 38 -3.38 -7.81 -5.08
CA ASP A 38 -4.38 -8.59 -5.81
C ASP A 38 -5.67 -7.78 -5.95
N SER A 39 -6.33 -7.93 -7.09
CA SER A 39 -7.61 -7.28 -7.42
C SER A 39 -8.30 -8.07 -8.52
N GLU A 40 -9.62 -7.97 -8.61
CA GLU A 40 -10.37 -8.51 -9.75
C GLU A 40 -10.07 -7.74 -11.04
N GLU A 41 -9.75 -6.44 -10.92
CA GLU A 41 -9.47 -5.55 -12.04
C GLU A 41 -7.98 -5.27 -12.18
N TRP A 42 -7.47 -5.41 -13.41
CA TRP A 42 -6.04 -5.25 -13.74
C TRP A 42 -5.49 -3.87 -13.39
N ASN A 43 -6.29 -2.83 -13.61
CA ASN A 43 -5.91 -1.43 -13.37
C ASN A 43 -5.80 -1.07 -11.87
N ASP A 44 -6.33 -1.90 -10.99
CA ASP A 44 -6.23 -1.71 -9.54
C ASP A 44 -4.95 -2.32 -8.96
N ILE A 45 -4.21 -3.11 -9.74
CA ILE A 45 -2.96 -3.71 -9.31
C ILE A 45 -1.88 -2.63 -9.14
N ALA A 46 -1.17 -2.72 -8.02
CA ALA A 46 -0.08 -1.85 -7.64
C ALA A 46 -0.41 -0.34 -7.61
N VAL A 47 -1.68 0.02 -7.38
CA VAL A 47 -2.07 1.41 -7.12
C VAL A 47 -1.49 1.84 -5.76
N PRO A 48 -0.58 2.84 -5.72
CA PRO A 48 0.17 3.11 -4.51
C PRO A 48 -0.45 4.24 -3.67
N ALA A 49 -0.36 4.11 -2.34
CA ALA A 49 -0.74 5.15 -1.38
C ALA A 49 0.36 5.35 -0.33
N LEU A 50 0.66 6.60 0.02
CA LEU A 50 1.72 6.97 0.95
C LEU A 50 1.19 7.16 2.38
N VAL A 51 1.76 6.47 3.36
CA VAL A 51 1.47 6.72 4.78
C VAL A 51 2.17 8.00 5.22
N VAL A 52 1.39 9.07 5.39
CA VAL A 52 1.91 10.37 5.84
C VAL A 52 1.71 10.58 7.34
N GLU A 53 0.73 9.89 7.94
CA GLU A 53 0.47 9.84 9.38
C GLU A 53 0.13 8.41 9.79
N THR A 54 0.35 8.04 11.06
CA THR A 54 0.06 6.69 11.57
C THR A 54 -0.50 6.72 12.98
N ALA A 55 -1.07 5.59 13.43
CA ALA A 55 -1.56 5.35 14.77
C ALA A 55 -1.12 3.95 15.25
N PRO A 56 -1.07 3.68 16.58
CA PRO A 56 -0.61 2.39 17.12
C PRO A 56 -1.42 1.16 16.64
N ASP A 57 -2.67 1.36 16.29
CA ASP A 57 -3.63 0.36 15.82
C ASP A 57 -3.86 0.41 14.31
N LEU A 58 -3.14 1.28 13.59
CA LEU A 58 -3.23 1.37 12.13
C LEU A 58 -2.41 0.27 11.47
N VAL A 59 -3.09 -0.69 10.86
CA VAL A 59 -2.50 -1.87 10.23
C VAL A 59 -2.78 -1.94 8.73
N CYS A 60 -1.89 -2.60 7.99
CA CYS A 60 -2.07 -2.90 6.58
C CYS A 60 -3.17 -3.94 6.38
N GLY A 61 -4.12 -3.66 5.48
CA GLY A 61 -5.16 -4.61 5.08
C GLY A 61 -4.60 -5.79 4.28
N TYR A 62 -5.36 -6.89 4.25
CA TYR A 62 -4.95 -8.16 3.65
C TYR A 62 -4.62 -8.10 2.14
N HIS A 63 -5.39 -7.34 1.36
CA HIS A 63 -5.19 -7.19 -0.10
C HIS A 63 -4.07 -6.21 -0.47
N LEU A 64 -3.40 -5.65 0.54
CA LEU A 64 -2.34 -4.67 0.35
C LEU A 64 -0.99 -5.28 0.72
N ALA A 65 0.07 -4.75 0.09
CA ALA A 65 1.45 -5.01 0.47
C ALA A 65 2.12 -3.72 0.96
N ILE A 66 3.00 -3.85 1.95
CA ILE A 66 3.80 -2.74 2.48
C ILE A 66 5.14 -2.71 1.74
N ILE A 67 5.47 -1.59 1.13
CA ILE A 67 6.82 -1.26 0.68
C ILE A 67 7.39 -0.22 1.62
N ARG A 68 8.44 -0.59 2.36
CA ARG A 68 9.12 0.28 3.34
C ARG A 68 10.49 0.68 2.80
N PRO A 69 10.63 1.87 2.18
CA PRO A 69 11.90 2.31 1.62
C PRO A 69 12.92 2.61 2.73
N GLU A 70 14.18 2.28 2.47
CA GLU A 70 15.29 2.70 3.33
C GLU A 70 15.49 4.22 3.19
N LYS A 71 15.22 4.97 4.26
CA LYS A 71 15.13 6.44 4.24
C LYS A 71 16.41 7.13 3.78
N LYS A 72 17.56 6.49 3.97
CA LYS A 72 18.87 7.02 3.55
C LYS A 72 19.15 6.82 2.06
N GLN A 73 18.43 5.91 1.40
CA GLN A 73 18.68 5.53 0.01
C GLN A 73 17.58 6.01 -0.93
N LEU A 74 16.34 6.08 -0.45
CA LEU A 74 15.18 6.33 -1.31
C LEU A 74 14.12 7.17 -0.62
N LEU A 75 13.76 8.29 -1.25
CA LEU A 75 12.65 9.12 -0.81
C LEU A 75 11.32 8.44 -1.12
N ALA A 76 10.48 8.23 -0.11
CA ALA A 76 9.19 7.57 -0.28
C ALA A 76 8.29 8.31 -1.30
N ARG A 77 8.31 9.65 -1.31
CA ARG A 77 7.56 10.45 -2.31
C ARG A 77 8.05 10.22 -3.73
N PHE A 78 9.36 10.00 -3.93
CA PHE A 78 9.90 9.66 -5.24
C PHE A 78 9.44 8.25 -5.65
N LEU A 79 9.55 7.27 -4.74
CA LEU A 79 9.10 5.91 -5.00
C LEU A 79 7.60 5.84 -5.32
N LEU A 80 6.76 6.62 -4.63
CA LEU A 80 5.33 6.77 -4.93
C LEU A 80 5.13 7.17 -6.40
N ARG A 81 5.79 8.25 -6.85
CA ARG A 81 5.69 8.73 -8.24
C ARG A 81 6.27 7.74 -9.24
N ALA A 82 7.33 7.02 -8.89
CA ALA A 82 7.89 5.96 -9.71
C ALA A 82 6.90 4.81 -9.91
N LEU A 83 6.23 4.34 -8.85
CA LEU A 83 5.21 3.29 -8.90
C LEU A 83 3.96 3.71 -9.67
N GLN A 84 3.63 5.00 -9.70
CA GLN A 84 2.52 5.54 -10.50
C GLN A 84 2.87 5.69 -11.99
N SER A 85 4.16 5.63 -12.36
CA SER A 85 4.54 5.68 -13.76
C SER A 85 4.06 4.42 -14.50
N CYS A 86 3.51 4.61 -15.69
CA CYS A 86 2.94 3.51 -16.48
C CYS A 86 3.94 2.37 -16.69
N ALA A 87 5.19 2.69 -17.06
CA ALA A 87 6.22 1.69 -17.32
C ALA A 87 6.54 0.80 -16.10
N VAL A 88 6.60 1.38 -14.90
CA VAL A 88 6.86 0.63 -13.66
C VAL A 88 5.63 -0.15 -13.25
N ASN A 89 4.45 0.50 -13.20
CA ASN A 89 3.20 -0.12 -12.76
C ASN A 89 2.85 -1.34 -13.63
N GLN A 90 3.04 -1.25 -14.95
CA GLN A 90 2.75 -2.34 -15.88
C GLN A 90 3.55 -3.62 -15.56
N GLN A 91 4.78 -3.51 -15.03
CA GLN A 91 5.55 -4.69 -14.61
C GLN A 91 4.87 -5.42 -13.44
N PHE A 92 4.27 -4.69 -12.50
CA PHE A 92 3.50 -5.29 -11.41
C PHE A 92 2.23 -5.95 -11.91
N GLN A 93 1.52 -5.29 -12.83
CA GLN A 93 0.30 -5.84 -13.39
C GLN A 93 0.59 -7.17 -14.12
N ILE A 94 1.64 -7.22 -14.95
CA ILE A 94 2.10 -8.44 -15.65
C ILE A 94 2.51 -9.56 -14.68
N ALA A 95 3.18 -9.20 -13.60
CA ALA A 95 3.65 -10.18 -12.62
C ALA A 95 2.57 -10.64 -11.62
N ALA A 96 1.44 -9.94 -11.53
CA ALA A 96 0.41 -10.26 -10.55
C ALA A 96 -0.31 -11.56 -10.91
N THR A 97 -0.25 -12.54 -10.00
CA THR A 97 -0.96 -13.82 -10.12
C THR A 97 -2.36 -13.78 -9.50
N GLY A 98 -2.72 -12.67 -8.86
CA GLY A 98 -3.97 -12.47 -8.14
C GLY A 98 -5.05 -11.72 -8.93
N VAL A 99 -4.91 -11.60 -10.25
CA VAL A 99 -5.97 -11.06 -11.10
C VAL A 99 -6.95 -12.19 -11.40
N THR A 100 -8.11 -12.17 -10.76
CA THR A 100 -9.04 -13.31 -10.76
C THR A 100 -9.99 -13.34 -11.95
N ARG A 101 -9.87 -12.39 -12.89
CA ARG A 101 -10.82 -12.19 -13.99
C ARG A 101 -10.22 -12.03 -15.39
N TYR A 102 -9.17 -12.78 -15.76
CA TYR A 102 -8.73 -12.91 -17.17
C TYR A 102 -8.19 -14.31 -17.47
#